data_AF-A0A1I8JME3-F1
#
_entry.id   AF-A0A1I8JME3-F1
#
_cell.length_a   1.000
_cell.length_b   1.000
_cell.length_c   1.000
_cell.angle_alpha   90.00
_cell.angle_beta   90.00
_cell.angle_gamma   90.00
#
_symmetry.space_group_name_H-M   'P 1'
#
loop_
_entity.id
_entity.type
_entity.pdbx_description
1 polymer ?
#
loop_
_entity_poly.entity_id
_entity_poly.type
_entity_poly.pdbx_seq_one_letter_code
_entity_poly.pdbx_strand_id
1 'polypeptide(L)'
;VLTDKSINLRGILIGNSIDSWPLNSLSLIYFGYYHGLIGYQFWANLTSSCCNSCVGVRCDFYAGKSKPACADLLSRAERITDGGLNIYNLYQPCYGGVPKSRRQRSLLNNLMFDHLEDSTMDVTSWTMLMSQDDTQRDSSQQRQTQQESPSPQQVARTYLLRRSRQDRLASIGEDPPCTNSTAITPT
;
A
#
# COMPACT_ATOMS: atom_id res chain seq x y z
N VAL A 1 -22.42 -20.55 0.66
CA VAL A 1 -21.47 -21.38 1.43
C VAL A 1 -21.07 -22.52 0.52
N LEU A 2 -19.77 -22.83 0.39
CA LEU A 2 -19.29 -23.99 -0.38
C LEU A 2 -19.75 -25.25 0.35
N THR A 3 -20.67 -26.02 -0.24
CA THR A 3 -21.28 -27.21 0.36
C THR A 3 -20.76 -28.53 -0.22
N ASP A 4 -19.77 -28.45 -1.11
CA ASP A 4 -19.20 -29.61 -1.76
C ASP A 4 -18.26 -30.36 -0.80
N LYS A 5 -18.66 -31.56 -0.40
CA LYS A 5 -17.93 -32.43 0.53
C LYS A 5 -16.74 -33.14 -0.13
N SER A 6 -16.57 -33.05 -1.45
CA SER A 6 -15.45 -33.64 -2.18
C SER A 6 -14.14 -32.84 -2.04
N ILE A 7 -14.23 -31.57 -1.60
CA ILE A 7 -13.06 -30.71 -1.43
C ILE A 7 -12.31 -31.10 -0.14
N ASN A 8 -11.16 -31.76 -0.29
CA ASN A 8 -10.25 -32.11 0.81
C ASN A 8 -9.23 -30.99 1.07
N LEU A 9 -9.71 -29.80 1.47
CA LEU A 9 -8.86 -28.65 1.76
C LEU A 9 -7.95 -28.96 2.95
N ARG A 10 -6.64 -28.93 2.74
CA ARG A 10 -5.63 -29.18 3.80
C ARG A 10 -5.17 -27.93 4.51
N GLY A 11 -5.21 -26.79 3.85
CA GLY A 11 -4.76 -25.52 4.42
C GLY A 11 -4.79 -24.40 3.40
N ILE A 12 -4.58 -23.18 3.90
CA ILE A 12 -4.51 -21.95 3.11
C ILE A 12 -3.23 -21.23 3.55
N LEU A 13 -2.41 -20.84 2.57
CA LEU A 13 -1.23 -20.00 2.79
C LEU A 13 -1.53 -18.62 2.23
N ILE A 14 -1.35 -17.60 3.07
CA ILE A 14 -1.61 -16.21 2.71
C ILE A 14 -0.35 -15.43 3.07
N GLY A 15 0.33 -14.85 2.08
CA GLY A 15 1.54 -14.06 2.26
C GLY A 15 1.26 -12.58 2.06
N ASN A 16 1.70 -11.74 3.00
CA ASN A 16 1.64 -10.27 2.94
C ASN A 16 0.29 -9.72 2.46
N SER A 17 -0.81 -10.24 3.00
CA SER A 17 -2.17 -9.84 2.64
C SER A 17 -2.65 -8.61 3.38
N ILE A 18 -3.71 -8.01 2.84
CA ILE A 18 -4.53 -7.01 3.53
C ILE A 18 -5.74 -7.72 4.12
N ASP A 19 -5.57 -8.29 5.32
CA ASP A 19 -6.66 -8.98 6.03
C ASP A 19 -7.58 -7.99 6.77
N SER A 20 -7.04 -6.84 7.15
CA SER A 20 -7.75 -5.77 7.83
C SER A 20 -7.22 -4.41 7.39
N TRP A 21 -8.07 -3.62 6.74
CA TRP A 21 -7.74 -2.27 6.29
C TRP A 21 -7.35 -1.33 7.43
N PRO A 22 -8.10 -1.28 8.56
CA PRO A 22 -7.68 -0.46 9.70
C PRO A 22 -6.31 -0.85 10.22
N LEU A 23 -6.08 -2.14 10.49
CA LEU A 23 -4.81 -2.59 11.04
C LEU A 23 -3.65 -2.33 10.07
N ASN A 24 -3.86 -2.60 8.78
CA ASN A 24 -2.87 -2.33 7.75
C ASN A 24 -2.54 -0.83 7.62
N SER A 25 -3.55 0.04 7.60
CA SER A 25 -3.35 1.49 7.55
C SER A 25 -2.65 2.02 8.80
N LEU A 26 -3.01 1.52 9.99
CA LEU A 26 -2.36 1.88 11.25
C LEU A 26 -0.89 1.46 11.27
N SER A 27 -0.62 0.19 10.94
CA SER A 27 0.73 -0.36 10.97
C SER A 27 1.63 0.33 9.95
N LEU A 28 1.11 0.73 8.79
CA LEU A 28 1.89 1.42 7.74
C LEU A 28 2.47 2.76 8.23
N ILE A 29 1.69 3.53 9.00
CA ILE A 29 2.12 4.81 9.54
C ILE A 29 3.25 4.65 10.56
N TYR A 30 3.11 3.70 11.50
CA TYR A 30 4.18 3.36 12.43
C TYR A 30 5.41 2.78 11.73
N PHE A 31 5.20 1.91 10.74
CA PHE A 31 6.27 1.36 9.89
C PHE A 31 7.08 2.49 9.24
N GLY A 32 6.41 3.47 8.63
CA GLY A 32 7.06 4.62 8.00
C GLY A 32 7.90 5.45 8.97
N TYR A 33 7.45 5.64 10.22
CA TYR A 33 8.24 6.34 11.23
C TYR A 33 9.48 5.54 11.66
N TYR A 34 9.30 4.27 12.06
CA TYR A 34 10.40 3.46 12.58
C TYR A 34 11.37 2.95 11.49
N HIS A 35 11.02 3.07 10.22
CA HIS A 35 11.92 2.83 9.08
C HIS A 35 12.52 4.12 8.50
N GLY A 36 12.34 5.27 9.17
CA GLY A 36 12.99 6.52 8.81
C GLY A 36 12.39 7.26 7.61
N LEU A 37 11.20 6.88 7.16
CA LEU A 37 10.48 7.56 6.06
C LEU A 37 9.80 8.83 6.56
N ILE A 38 9.28 8.78 7.80
CA ILE A 38 8.62 9.89 8.47
C ILE A 38 9.59 10.51 9.49
N GLY A 39 9.93 11.78 9.31
CA GLY A 39 10.81 12.50 10.23
C GLY A 39 10.15 12.83 11.57
N TYR A 40 10.97 12.98 12.63
CA TYR A 40 10.51 13.24 14.00
C TYR A 40 9.54 14.43 14.13
N GLN A 41 9.83 15.57 13.51
CA GLN A 41 8.96 16.75 13.58
C GLN A 41 7.58 16.48 12.98
N PHE A 42 7.53 15.75 11.86
CA PHE A 42 6.28 15.38 11.22
C PHE A 42 5.52 14.33 12.05
N TRP A 43 6.22 13.34 12.61
CA TRP A 43 5.66 12.36 13.54
C TRP A 43 5.04 13.00 14.79
N ALA A 44 5.73 13.95 15.41
CA ALA A 44 5.23 14.67 16.58
C ALA A 44 3.93 15.44 16.24
N ASN A 45 3.89 16.12 15.10
CA ASN A 45 2.70 16.84 14.65
C ASN A 45 1.53 15.90 14.28
N LEU A 46 1.84 14.76 13.64
CA LEU A 46 0.86 13.74 13.28
C LEU A 46 0.22 13.15 14.55
N THR A 47 1.04 12.73 15.52
CA THR A 47 0.55 12.15 16.77
C THR A 47 -0.16 13.17 17.65
N SER A 48 0.27 14.44 17.66
CA SER A 48 -0.46 15.48 18.39
C SER A 48 -1.85 15.75 17.81
N SER A 49 -1.96 15.78 16.49
CA SER A 49 -3.20 16.09 15.79
C SER A 49 -4.18 14.92 15.75
N CYS A 50 -3.67 13.68 15.72
CA CYS A 50 -4.50 12.48 15.60
C CYS A 50 -4.86 11.86 16.96
N CYS A 51 -3.93 11.89 17.92
CA CYS A 51 -3.92 11.05 19.12
C CYS A 51 -4.05 11.87 20.40
N ASN A 52 -4.66 13.06 20.33
CA ASN A 52 -4.83 13.98 21.46
C ASN A 52 -3.51 14.31 22.20
N SER A 53 -2.38 14.45 21.49
CA SER A 53 -1.05 14.75 22.05
C SER A 53 -0.36 13.62 22.83
N CYS A 54 -0.76 12.38 22.62
CA CYS A 54 -0.23 11.24 23.36
C CYS A 54 0.82 10.50 22.54
N VAL A 55 2.06 10.94 22.70
CA VAL A 55 3.22 10.37 22.01
C VAL A 55 3.58 9.03 22.66
N GLY A 56 3.65 7.96 21.87
CA GLY A 56 4.03 6.61 22.34
C GLY A 56 2.87 5.74 22.85
N VAL A 57 1.64 6.26 22.85
CA VAL A 57 0.42 5.47 23.09
C VAL A 57 -0.10 4.93 21.74
N ARG A 58 -0.78 3.77 21.75
CA ARG A 58 -1.46 3.22 20.56
C ARG A 58 -2.46 4.26 20.06
N CYS A 59 -2.25 4.77 18.85
CA CYS A 59 -3.12 5.76 18.22
C CYS A 59 -3.96 5.13 17.11
N ASP A 60 -5.27 5.35 17.14
CA ASP A 60 -6.17 4.98 16.06
C ASP A 60 -6.13 6.02 14.92
N PHE A 61 -5.09 5.95 14.09
CA PHE A 61 -5.00 6.69 12.83
C PHE A 61 -6.16 6.38 11.85
N TYR A 62 -6.83 5.24 11.97
CA TYR A 62 -7.95 4.91 11.08
C TYR A 62 -9.19 5.72 11.46
N ALA A 63 -9.56 5.77 12.74
CA ALA A 63 -10.61 6.67 13.24
C ALA A 63 -10.22 8.16 13.09
N GLY A 64 -8.91 8.46 13.20
CA GLY A 64 -8.36 9.79 12.98
C GLY A 64 -8.70 10.42 11.63
N LYS A 65 -9.00 9.62 10.59
CA LYS A 65 -9.44 10.10 9.26
C LYS A 65 -10.72 10.95 9.31
N SER A 66 -11.53 10.83 10.38
CA SER A 66 -12.72 11.66 10.59
C SER A 66 -12.41 13.09 11.07
N LYS A 67 -11.23 13.32 11.65
CA LYS A 67 -10.78 14.63 12.15
C LYS A 67 -10.05 15.38 11.03
N PRO A 68 -10.50 16.56 10.55
CA PRO A 68 -9.93 17.23 9.38
C PRO A 68 -8.41 17.49 9.47
N ALA A 69 -7.93 17.94 10.64
CA ALA A 69 -6.51 18.19 10.87
C ALA A 69 -5.64 16.92 10.82
N CYS A 70 -6.18 15.80 11.30
CA CYS A 70 -5.51 14.50 11.23
C CYS A 70 -5.57 13.92 9.82
N ALA A 71 -6.69 14.07 9.11
CA ALA A 71 -6.89 13.52 7.76
C ALA A 71 -5.87 14.06 6.73
N ASP A 72 -5.54 15.36 6.78
CA ASP A 72 -4.52 15.95 5.89
C ASP A 72 -3.11 15.40 6.18
N LEU A 73 -2.74 15.35 7.46
CA LEU A 73 -1.44 14.81 7.90
C LEU A 73 -1.32 13.31 7.58
N LEU A 74 -2.39 12.53 7.76
CA LEU A 74 -2.42 11.12 7.38
C LEU A 74 -2.28 10.93 5.88
N SER A 75 -2.99 11.71 5.08
CA SER A 75 -2.88 11.64 3.62
C SER A 75 -1.45 11.94 3.14
N ARG A 76 -0.76 12.86 3.82
CA ARG A 76 0.65 13.16 3.57
C ARG A 76 1.59 12.04 4.03
N ALA A 77 1.30 11.42 5.18
CA ALA A 77 2.07 10.29 5.69
C ALA A 77 1.95 9.06 4.77
N GLU A 78 0.73 8.73 4.34
CA GLU A 78 0.44 7.67 3.36
C GLU A 78 1.22 7.94 2.05
N ARG A 79 1.20 9.19 1.56
CA ARG A 79 1.99 9.63 0.39
C ARG A 79 3.50 9.50 0.53
N ILE A 80 4.05 9.62 1.74
CA ILE A 80 5.48 9.41 1.99
C ILE A 80 5.80 7.92 1.91
N THR A 81 4.90 7.08 2.44
CA THR A 81 5.08 5.62 2.43
C THR A 81 4.82 4.99 1.06
N ASP A 82 4.00 5.62 0.20
CA ASP A 82 3.64 5.08 -1.12
C ASP A 82 4.17 5.88 -2.33
N GLY A 83 4.73 7.07 -2.09
CA GLY A 83 5.11 8.03 -3.14
C GLY A 83 6.59 7.99 -3.48
N GLY A 84 6.93 7.27 -4.56
CA GLY A 84 8.30 7.24 -5.11
C GLY A 84 9.25 6.25 -4.44
N LEU A 85 8.79 5.53 -3.44
CA LEU A 85 9.47 4.37 -2.86
C LEU A 85 8.84 3.08 -3.38
N ASN A 86 9.60 1.99 -3.37
CA ASN A 86 9.05 0.68 -3.70
C ASN A 86 8.26 0.14 -2.51
N ILE A 87 6.92 0.21 -2.61
CA ILE A 87 6.00 -0.21 -1.54
C ILE A 87 6.03 -1.71 -1.26
N TYR A 88 6.52 -2.52 -2.21
CA TYR A 88 6.59 -3.98 -2.06
C TYR A 88 7.92 -4.41 -1.41
N ASN A 89 8.96 -3.58 -1.54
CA ASN A 89 10.23 -3.77 -0.86
C ASN A 89 10.95 -2.43 -0.71
N LEU A 90 10.92 -1.89 0.51
CA LEU A 90 11.42 -0.56 0.82
C LEU A 90 12.88 -0.34 0.41
N TYR A 91 13.69 -1.39 0.42
CA TYR A 91 15.13 -1.30 0.16
C TYR A 91 15.49 -1.56 -1.31
N GLN A 92 14.50 -1.80 -2.17
CA GLN A 92 14.69 -2.02 -3.60
C GLN A 92 14.38 -0.76 -4.40
N PRO A 93 14.94 -0.65 -5.62
CA PRO A 93 14.56 0.40 -6.55
C PRO A 93 13.05 0.41 -6.83
N CYS A 94 12.50 1.60 -7.03
CA CYS A 94 11.16 1.76 -7.59
C CYS A 94 11.24 1.59 -9.12
N TYR A 95 10.79 0.45 -9.65
CA TYR A 95 10.76 0.23 -11.09
C TYR A 95 9.85 1.25 -11.79
N GLY A 96 10.30 1.75 -12.95
CA GLY A 96 9.68 2.89 -13.62
C GLY A 96 10.05 4.26 -13.04
N GLY A 97 10.84 4.26 -11.95
CA GLY A 97 11.35 5.47 -11.30
C GLY A 97 10.28 6.30 -10.60
N VAL A 98 10.73 7.31 -9.85
CA VAL A 98 9.82 8.28 -9.22
C VAL A 98 9.13 9.11 -10.31
N PRO A 99 7.79 9.28 -10.28
CA PRO A 99 7.09 10.14 -11.22
C PRO A 99 7.68 11.55 -11.26
N LYS A 100 8.40 11.88 -12.34
CA LYS A 100 9.01 13.21 -12.52
C LYS A 100 7.91 14.26 -12.76
N SER A 101 7.93 15.36 -12.01
CA SER A 101 7.09 16.53 -12.32
C SER A 101 7.37 17.02 -13.76
N ARG A 102 6.39 17.65 -14.43
CA ARG A 102 6.58 18.18 -15.80
C ARG A 102 7.84 19.07 -15.92
N ARG A 103 8.15 19.83 -14.86
CA ARG A 103 9.31 20.72 -14.76
C ARG A 103 10.64 19.97 -14.62
N GLN A 104 10.70 18.89 -13.82
CA GLN A 104 11.89 18.05 -13.69
C GLN A 104 12.17 17.22 -14.95
N ARG A 105 11.13 16.82 -15.68
CA ARG A 105 11.27 16.04 -16.93
C ARG A 105 12.06 16.81 -17.98
N SER A 106 11.81 18.12 -18.13
CA SER A 106 12.56 18.98 -19.06
C SER A 106 14.04 19.15 -18.71
N LEU A 107 14.39 19.11 -17.42
CA LEU A 107 15.78 19.29 -16.96
C LEU A 107 16.57 17.97 -17.01
N LEU A 108 15.90 16.86 -16.75
CA LEU A 108 16.52 15.53 -16.70
C LEU A 108 16.61 14.85 -18.06
N ASN A 109 15.90 15.32 -19.09
CA ASN A 109 16.05 14.82 -20.46
C ASN A 109 17.48 15.04 -21.02
N ASN A 110 18.24 15.99 -20.45
CA ASN A 110 19.64 16.24 -20.84
C ASN A 110 20.66 15.46 -20.02
N LEU A 111 20.21 14.72 -18.99
CA LEU A 111 21.05 13.90 -18.13
C LEU A 111 20.60 12.45 -18.32
N MET A 112 21.21 11.75 -19.28
CA MET A 112 21.03 10.31 -19.47
C MET A 112 21.35 9.58 -18.16
N PHE A 113 20.31 9.26 -17.41
CA PHE A 113 20.32 8.30 -16.31
C PHE A 113 19.32 7.21 -16.66
N ASP A 114 19.62 6.45 -17.71
CA ASP A 114 18.82 5.30 -18.19
C ASP A 114 19.41 3.94 -17.75
N HIS A 115 20.42 3.93 -16.89
CA HIS A 115 21.02 2.68 -16.40
C HIS A 115 20.80 2.48 -14.90
N LEU A 116 19.60 2.05 -14.55
CA LEU A 116 19.38 1.15 -13.40
C LEU A 116 18.48 0.00 -13.87
N GLU A 117 18.96 -0.75 -14.87
CA GLU A 117 18.51 -2.11 -15.12
C GLU A 117 19.22 -3.02 -14.13
N ASP A 118 18.56 -3.46 -13.06
CA ASP A 118 19.01 -4.68 -12.38
C ASP A 118 17.92 -5.45 -11.62
N SER A 119 16.65 -5.33 -12.02
CA SER A 119 15.60 -6.21 -11.44
C SER A 119 14.24 -6.21 -12.15
N THR A 120 14.14 -5.57 -13.32
CA THR A 120 13.03 -5.78 -14.25
C THR A 120 13.07 -7.16 -14.92
N MET A 121 14.19 -7.90 -14.78
CA MET A 121 14.42 -9.19 -15.46
C MET A 121 13.33 -10.23 -15.22
N ASP A 122 12.61 -10.24 -14.09
CA ASP A 122 11.57 -11.25 -13.86
C ASP A 122 10.27 -10.91 -14.63
N VAL A 123 9.71 -9.72 -14.44
CA VAL A 123 8.44 -9.33 -15.11
C VAL A 123 8.63 -9.23 -16.63
N THR A 124 9.72 -8.64 -17.11
CA THR A 124 9.95 -8.53 -18.56
C THR A 124 10.15 -9.91 -19.20
N SER A 125 10.89 -10.81 -18.54
CA SER A 125 11.05 -12.19 -19.03
C SER A 125 9.73 -12.95 -19.03
N TRP A 126 8.90 -12.82 -17.99
CA TRP A 126 7.55 -13.40 -17.99
C TRP A 126 6.66 -12.82 -19.08
N THR A 127 6.68 -11.51 -19.30
CA THR A 127 5.91 -10.91 -20.39
C THR A 127 6.39 -11.37 -21.76
N MET A 128 7.70 -11.56 -21.95
CA MET A 128 8.26 -12.12 -23.19
C MET A 128 7.86 -13.58 -23.38
N LEU A 129 7.92 -14.40 -22.32
CA LEU A 129 7.52 -15.81 -22.35
C LEU A 129 6.03 -15.95 -22.69
N MET A 130 5.17 -15.20 -21.99
CA MET A 130 3.71 -15.24 -22.21
C MET A 130 3.33 -14.67 -23.59
N SER A 131 4.10 -13.71 -24.11
CA SER A 131 3.92 -13.20 -25.47
C SER A 131 4.38 -14.17 -26.56
N GLN A 132 5.32 -15.07 -26.27
CA GLN A 132 5.74 -16.13 -27.21
C GLN A 132 4.73 -17.28 -27.25
N ASP A 133 4.12 -17.62 -26.10
CA ASP A 133 3.15 -18.73 -25.98
C ASP A 133 1.77 -18.40 -26.60
N ASP A 134 1.44 -17.12 -26.79
CA ASP A 134 0.24 -16.71 -27.54
C ASP A 134 0.27 -17.16 -29.01
N THR A 135 1.45 -17.45 -29.58
CA THR A 135 1.57 -18.03 -30.94
C THR A 135 1.27 -19.52 -31.01
N GLN A 136 1.17 -20.22 -29.86
CA GLN A 136 0.90 -21.66 -29.75
C GLN A 136 -0.42 -21.98 -29.03
N ARG A 137 -1.22 -20.97 -28.70
CA ARG A 137 -2.41 -21.13 -27.85
C ARG A 137 -3.53 -21.93 -28.55
N ASP A 138 -3.94 -23.02 -27.92
CA ASP A 138 -5.04 -23.88 -28.37
C ASP A 138 -6.36 -23.11 -28.49
N SER A 139 -7.16 -23.43 -29.51
CA SER A 139 -8.40 -22.71 -29.87
C SER A 139 -9.52 -22.83 -28.81
N SER A 140 -9.33 -23.74 -27.85
CA SER A 140 -10.13 -23.87 -26.62
C SER A 140 -9.88 -22.72 -25.63
N GLN A 141 -8.63 -22.31 -25.42
CA GLN A 141 -8.26 -21.19 -24.54
C GLN A 141 -8.58 -19.83 -25.18
N GLN A 142 -8.44 -19.71 -26.51
CA GLN A 142 -8.85 -18.50 -27.22
C GLN A 142 -10.36 -18.21 -27.06
N ARG A 143 -11.20 -19.24 -27.03
CA ARG A 143 -12.65 -19.11 -26.76
C ARG A 143 -12.96 -18.62 -25.36
N GLN A 144 -12.16 -18.99 -24.35
CA GLN A 144 -12.33 -18.49 -22.97
C GLN A 144 -11.86 -17.05 -22.82
N THR A 145 -10.81 -16.63 -23.52
CA THR A 145 -10.35 -15.22 -23.52
C THR A 145 -11.30 -14.27 -24.26
N GLN A 146 -12.12 -14.78 -25.20
CA GLN A 146 -13.17 -14.01 -25.86
C GLN A 146 -14.39 -13.75 -24.97
N GLN A 147 -14.52 -14.49 -23.86
CA GLN A 147 -15.47 -14.13 -22.83
C GLN A 147 -14.90 -12.92 -22.08
N GLU A 148 -15.41 -11.74 -22.41
CA GLU A 148 -14.91 -10.42 -22.03
C GLU A 148 -14.64 -10.35 -20.52
N SER A 149 -13.39 -10.66 -20.17
CA SER A 149 -12.94 -10.64 -18.80
C SER A 149 -12.71 -9.17 -18.45
N PRO A 150 -13.30 -8.66 -17.35
CA PRO A 150 -13.10 -7.27 -16.98
C PRO A 150 -11.60 -7.01 -16.83
N SER A 151 -11.13 -5.87 -17.35
CA SER A 151 -9.73 -5.50 -17.25
C SER A 151 -9.30 -5.48 -15.78
N PRO A 152 -8.02 -5.70 -15.46
CA PRO A 152 -7.53 -5.63 -14.08
C PRO A 152 -7.95 -4.33 -13.37
N GLN A 153 -8.02 -3.22 -14.10
CA GLN A 153 -8.49 -1.93 -13.60
C GLN A 153 -10.00 -1.92 -13.31
N GLN A 154 -10.82 -2.56 -14.14
CA GLN A 154 -12.26 -2.70 -13.91
C GLN A 154 -12.57 -3.59 -12.71
N VAL A 155 -11.81 -4.67 -12.52
CA VAL A 155 -11.90 -5.53 -11.33
C VAL A 155 -11.51 -4.76 -10.08
N ALA A 156 -10.38 -4.06 -10.11
CA ALA A 156 -9.91 -3.23 -9.00
C ALA A 156 -10.93 -2.15 -8.62
N ARG A 157 -11.52 -1.47 -9.61
CA ARG A 157 -12.55 -0.44 -9.37
C ARG A 157 -13.79 -1.00 -8.68
N THR A 158 -14.27 -2.16 -9.14
CA THR A 158 -15.41 -2.85 -8.52
C THR A 158 -15.13 -3.24 -7.08
N TYR A 159 -13.91 -3.71 -6.81
CA TYR A 159 -13.47 -4.06 -5.46
C TYR A 159 -13.42 -2.82 -4.54
N LEU A 160 -12.85 -1.71 -4.99
CA LEU A 160 -12.80 -0.45 -4.24
C LEU A 160 -14.20 0.12 -3.93
N LEU A 161 -15.17 -0.03 -4.85
CA LEU A 161 -16.55 0.38 -4.61
C LEU A 161 -17.26 -0.50 -3.56
N ARG A 162 -16.94 -1.80 -3.47
CA ARG A 162 -17.41 -2.65 -2.38
C ARG A 162 -16.77 -2.27 -1.05
N ARG A 163 -15.46 -1.97 -1.04
CA ARG A 163 -14.69 -1.50 0.13
C ARG A 163 -15.31 -0.28 0.81
N SER A 164 -15.68 0.77 0.06
CA SER A 164 -16.29 2.00 0.64
C SER A 164 -17.52 1.72 1.52
N ARG A 165 -18.22 0.60 1.30
CA ARG A 165 -19.33 0.16 2.15
C ARG A 165 -18.90 -0.57 3.41
N GLN A 166 -17.78 -1.29 3.40
CA GLN A 166 -17.25 -2.05 4.55
C GLN A 166 -16.41 -1.18 5.50
N ASP A 167 -15.67 -0.21 4.97
CA ASP A 167 -14.82 0.71 5.75
C ASP A 167 -15.62 1.59 6.73
N ARG A 168 -16.93 1.77 6.51
CA ARG A 168 -17.85 2.50 7.41
C ARG A 168 -18.11 1.82 8.76
N LEU A 169 -17.66 0.57 8.95
CA LEU A 169 -17.97 -0.23 10.14
C LEU A 169 -16.73 -0.62 10.97
N ALA A 170 -15.54 -0.18 10.58
CA ALA A 170 -14.30 -0.67 11.17
C ALA A 170 -13.62 0.39 12.04
N SER A 171 -13.98 0.50 13.32
CA SER A 171 -13.18 1.21 14.33
C SER A 171 -12.48 0.16 15.20
N ILE A 172 -11.22 0.39 15.57
CA ILE A 172 -10.45 -0.53 16.43
C ILE A 172 -10.64 -0.27 17.93
N GLY A 173 -11.77 0.35 18.29
CA GLY A 173 -12.08 0.80 19.64
C GLY A 173 -11.44 2.15 19.97
N GLU A 174 -11.92 2.79 21.04
CA GLU A 174 -11.43 4.10 21.46
C GLU A 174 -9.96 4.05 21.92
N ASP A 175 -9.22 5.15 21.69
CA ASP A 175 -7.86 5.30 22.19
C ASP A 175 -7.86 5.23 23.73
N PRO A 176 -6.96 4.47 24.37
CA PRO A 176 -6.84 4.47 25.81
C PRO A 176 -6.51 5.89 26.32
N PRO A 177 -7.01 6.27 27.50
CA PRO A 177 -6.70 7.58 28.06
C PRO A 177 -5.20 7.73 28.24
N CYS A 178 -4.71 8.93 27.97
CA CYS A 178 -3.29 9.24 28.07
C CYS A 178 -2.89 9.23 29.54
N THR A 179 -2.46 8.07 30.03
CA THR A 179 -1.74 8.00 31.29
C THR A 179 -0.41 8.70 31.07
N ASN A 180 -0.06 9.65 31.94
CA ASN A 180 1.20 10.40 31.91
C ASN A 180 2.40 9.46 31.75
N SER A 181 2.79 9.19 30.49
CA SER A 181 4.08 8.57 30.19
C SER A 181 5.11 9.65 30.46
N THR A 182 5.79 9.51 31.58
CA THR A 182 7.03 10.22 31.92
C THR A 182 7.83 10.46 30.67
N ALA A 183 8.04 11.74 30.36
CA ALA A 183 8.96 12.18 29.33
C ALA A 183 10.28 11.40 29.48
N ILE A 184 10.66 10.68 28.43
CA ILE A 184 12.03 10.17 28.33
C ILE A 184 12.90 11.41 28.15
N THR A 185 13.41 11.95 29.23
CA THR A 185 14.50 12.92 29.21
C THR A 185 15.74 12.20 28.67
N PRO A 186 16.37 12.71 27.60
CA PRO A 186 17.64 12.17 27.13
C PRO A 186 18.70 12.41 28.22
N THR A 187 19.31 11.34 28.71
CA THR A 187 20.57 11.36 29.47
C THR A 187 21.76 11.51 28.54
#